data_AF-A0A2G6IDP4-F1
#
_entry.id   AF-A0A2G6IDP4-F1
#
_cell.length_a   1.000
_cell.length_b   1.000
_cell.length_c   1.000
_cell.angle_alpha   90.00
_cell.angle_beta   90.00
_cell.angle_gamma   90.00
#
_symmetry.space_group_name_H-M   'P 1'
#
loop_
_entity.id
_entity.type
_entity.pdbx_description
1 polymer ?
#
loop_
_entity_poly.entity_id
_entity_poly.type
_entity_poly.pdbx_seq_one_letter_code
_entity_poly.pdbx_strand_id
1 'polypeptide(L)'
;MIRDRVAYPISFVAAFGLGLLSVAIVRLVRAQYFTTFGAEGSDALIMFDWIAAASIGLLIREIFRIRDGMYLPANNAGVFAGIVSMHNVLWWAPKLSVSLFGAEYAEHIWATTVPNSIIFRGLVFVG
;
A
#
# COMPACT_ATOMS: atom_id res chain seq x y z
N MET A 1 19.72 -16.62 22.13
CA MET A 1 19.17 -15.69 23.15
C MET A 1 19.17 -14.22 22.71
N ILE A 2 20.29 -13.56 22.31
CA ILE A 2 20.24 -12.18 21.76
C ILE A 2 19.58 -12.16 20.37
N ARG A 3 19.89 -13.15 19.52
CA ARG A 3 19.33 -13.31 18.17
C ARG A 3 17.80 -13.42 18.18
N ASP A 4 17.22 -14.06 19.19
CA ASP A 4 15.76 -14.26 19.33
C ASP A 4 15.04 -12.98 19.79
N ARG A 5 15.72 -12.15 20.61
CA ARG A 5 15.18 -10.86 21.09
C ARG A 5 15.15 -9.79 20.01
N VAL A 6 16.09 -9.82 19.06
CA VAL A 6 16.17 -8.87 17.93
C VAL A 6 15.35 -9.35 16.73
N ALA A 7 15.24 -10.67 16.53
CA ALA A 7 14.42 -11.23 15.45
C ALA A 7 12.93 -10.87 15.58
N TYR A 8 12.43 -10.72 16.80
CA TYR A 8 11.02 -10.41 17.06
C TYR A 8 10.58 -9.02 16.54
N PRO A 9 11.20 -7.89 16.93
CA PRO A 9 10.82 -6.58 16.40
C PRO A 9 11.10 -6.43 14.90
N ILE A 10 12.18 -7.05 14.39
CA ILE A 10 12.47 -7.03 12.95
C ILE A 10 11.36 -7.72 12.15
N SER A 11 10.86 -8.86 12.64
CA SER A 11 9.75 -9.58 11.98
C SER A 11 8.47 -8.74 11.94
N PHE A 12 8.22 -7.94 12.98
CA PHE A 12 7.07 -7.03 13.02
C PHE A 12 7.20 -5.90 11.98
N VAL A 13 8.38 -5.28 11.89
CA VAL A 13 8.67 -4.25 10.86
C VAL A 13 8.59 -4.85 9.45
N ALA A 14 9.13 -6.05 9.26
CA ALA A 14 9.06 -6.75 7.99
C ALA A 14 7.61 -7.05 7.59
N ALA A 15 6.78 -7.50 8.54
CA ALA A 15 5.37 -7.76 8.28
C ALA A 15 4.59 -6.48 7.91
N PHE A 16 4.86 -5.37 8.59
CA PHE A 16 4.34 -4.05 8.20
C PHE A 16 4.79 -3.65 6.80
N GLY A 17 6.08 -3.80 6.49
CA GLY A 17 6.63 -3.54 5.15
C GLY A 17 6.00 -4.42 4.06
N LEU A 18 5.72 -5.69 4.36
CA LEU A 18 4.99 -6.58 3.46
C LEU A 18 3.57 -6.07 3.18
N GLY A 19 2.90 -5.49 4.17
CA GLY A 19 1.57 -4.88 3.99
C GLY A 19 1.62 -3.69 3.03
N LEU A 20 2.59 -2.80 3.24
CA LEU A 20 2.85 -1.68 2.32
C LEU A 20 3.16 -2.16 0.90
N LEU A 21 4.02 -3.18 0.78
CA LEU A 21 4.40 -3.75 -0.51
C LEU A 21 3.20 -4.35 -1.24
N SER A 22 2.32 -5.07 -0.53
CA SER A 22 1.09 -5.60 -1.12
C SER A 22 0.26 -4.49 -1.74
N VAL A 23 0.05 -3.37 -1.04
CA VAL A 23 -0.71 -2.22 -1.56
C VAL A 23 -0.02 -1.61 -2.78
N ALA A 24 1.31 -1.46 -2.73
CA ALA A 24 2.07 -0.94 -3.87
C ALA A 24 1.89 -1.81 -5.12
N ILE A 25 1.90 -3.15 -4.97
CA ILE A 25 1.66 -4.07 -6.07
C ILE A 25 0.23 -3.95 -6.59
N VAL A 26 -0.79 -3.92 -5.71
CA VAL A 26 -2.19 -3.72 -6.13
C VAL A 26 -2.34 -2.46 -6.96
N ARG A 27 -1.79 -1.34 -6.48
CA ARG A 27 -1.89 -0.05 -7.18
C ARG A 27 -1.12 -0.03 -8.49
N LEU A 28 0.03 -0.71 -8.55
CA LEU A 28 0.79 -0.86 -9.78
C LEU A 28 -0.01 -1.66 -10.82
N VAL A 29 -0.57 -2.79 -10.41
CA VAL A 29 -1.46 -3.59 -11.28
C VAL A 29 -2.66 -2.74 -11.72
N ARG A 30 -3.28 -1.99 -10.80
CA ARG A 30 -4.40 -1.11 -11.13
C ARG A 30 -4.02 -0.07 -12.20
N ALA A 31 -2.88 0.59 -12.04
CA ALA A 31 -2.39 1.59 -12.98
C ALA A 31 -2.09 1.02 -14.37
N GLN A 32 -1.65 -0.24 -14.46
CA GLN A 32 -1.28 -0.87 -15.73
C GLN A 32 -2.48 -1.49 -16.47
N TYR A 33 -3.50 -1.96 -15.76
CA TYR A 33 -4.59 -2.75 -16.34
C TYR A 33 -5.94 -2.03 -16.39
N PHE A 34 -6.12 -0.93 -15.66
CA PHE A 34 -7.38 -0.18 -15.64
C PHE A 34 -7.17 1.19 -16.27
N THR A 35 -8.03 1.55 -17.21
CA THR A 35 -8.03 2.86 -17.87
C THR A 35 -8.94 3.87 -17.17
N THR A 36 -9.75 3.41 -16.21
CA THR A 36 -10.63 4.29 -15.41
C THR A 36 -10.12 4.33 -13.99
N PHE A 37 -9.70 5.51 -13.56
CA PHE A 37 -9.24 5.73 -12.20
C PHE A 37 -10.37 6.31 -11.35
N GLY A 38 -10.81 5.57 -10.33
CA GLY A 38 -11.80 6.07 -9.38
C GLY A 38 -11.24 7.16 -8.47
N ALA A 39 -12.11 7.80 -7.68
CA ALA A 39 -11.71 8.78 -6.69
C ALA A 39 -10.93 8.11 -5.55
N GLU A 40 -9.68 8.53 -5.35
CA GLU A 40 -8.83 8.05 -4.26
C GLU A 40 -9.53 8.25 -2.91
N GLY A 41 -9.46 7.23 -2.06
CA GLY A 41 -10.14 7.22 -0.77
C GLY A 41 -11.65 6.95 -0.82
N SER A 42 -12.26 6.68 -1.98
CA SER A 42 -13.65 6.21 -2.01
C SER A 42 -13.81 4.85 -1.32
N ASP A 43 -14.94 4.63 -0.64
CA ASP A 43 -15.19 3.41 0.14
C ASP A 43 -15.06 2.14 -0.74
N ALA A 44 -15.49 2.21 -2.01
CA ALA A 44 -15.36 1.11 -2.96
C ALA A 44 -13.90 0.78 -3.31
N LEU A 45 -13.06 1.80 -3.56
CA LEU A 45 -11.65 1.60 -3.86
C LEU A 45 -10.86 1.16 -2.62
N ILE A 46 -11.17 1.69 -1.44
CA ILE A 46 -10.55 1.25 -0.18
C ILE A 46 -10.84 -0.23 0.04
N MET A 47 -12.10 -0.67 -0.14
CA MET A 47 -12.48 -2.06 0.04
C MET A 47 -11.79 -2.97 -1.00
N PHE A 48 -11.74 -2.54 -2.26
CA PHE A 48 -11.01 -3.25 -3.31
C PHE A 48 -9.53 -3.40 -2.97
N ASP A 49 -8.85 -2.30 -2.60
CA ASP A 49 -7.43 -2.31 -2.25
C ASP A 49 -7.16 -3.19 -1.03
N TRP A 50 -8.05 -3.18 -0.03
CA TRP A 50 -7.95 -4.07 1.13
C TRP A 50 -8.01 -5.55 0.74
N ILE A 51 -9.04 -5.95 -0.04
CA ILE A 51 -9.24 -7.35 -0.44
C ILE A 51 -8.09 -7.81 -1.35
N ALA A 52 -7.69 -6.96 -2.31
CA ALA A 52 -6.61 -7.26 -3.22
C ALA A 52 -5.26 -7.36 -2.48
N ALA A 53 -4.96 -6.43 -1.57
CA ALA A 53 -3.71 -6.44 -0.81
C ALA A 53 -3.65 -7.63 0.16
N ALA A 54 -4.78 -8.00 0.78
CA ALA A 54 -4.87 -9.21 1.59
C ALA A 54 -4.61 -10.46 0.76
N SER A 55 -5.16 -10.54 -0.46
CA SER A 55 -4.93 -11.65 -1.39
C SER A 55 -3.46 -11.76 -1.79
N ILE A 56 -2.82 -10.63 -2.13
CA ILE A 56 -1.37 -10.58 -2.43
C ILE A 56 -0.55 -10.98 -1.19
N GLY A 57 -0.92 -10.50 0.00
CA GLY A 57 -0.27 -10.86 1.25
C GLY A 57 -0.31 -12.37 1.52
N LEU A 58 -1.46 -13.02 1.26
CA LEU A 58 -1.60 -14.48 1.36
C LEU A 58 -0.73 -15.22 0.34
N LEU A 59 -0.66 -14.74 -0.91
CA LEU A 59 0.19 -15.33 -1.94
C LEU A 59 1.68 -15.22 -1.57
N ILE A 60 2.13 -14.05 -1.12
CA ILE A 60 3.50 -13.84 -0.64
C ILE A 60 3.79 -14.80 0.52
N ARG A 61 2.87 -14.88 1.49
CA ARG A 61 3.00 -15.78 2.64
C ARG A 61 3.18 -17.23 2.22
N GLU A 62 2.42 -17.69 1.23
CA GLU A 62 2.49 -19.05 0.71
C GLU A 62 3.81 -19.31 -0.05
N ILE A 63 4.21 -18.40 -0.93
CA ILE A 63 5.46 -18.47 -1.70
C ILE A 63 6.67 -18.59 -0.76
N PHE A 64 6.69 -17.81 0.32
CA PHE A 64 7.79 -17.80 1.29
C PHE A 64 7.58 -18.74 2.48
N ARG A 65 6.48 -19.51 2.51
CA ARG A 65 6.11 -20.44 3.60
C ARG A 65 6.14 -19.80 5.00
N ILE A 66 5.71 -18.55 5.11
CA ILE A 66 5.70 -17.80 6.36
C ILE A 66 4.54 -18.33 7.23
N ARG A 67 4.83 -19.00 8.35
CA ARG A 67 3.80 -19.69 9.16
C ARG A 67 3.22 -18.88 10.31
N ASP A 68 3.81 -17.74 10.66
CA ASP A 68 3.50 -17.05 11.91
C ASP A 68 2.36 -16.03 11.76
N GLY A 69 1.14 -16.46 12.15
CA GLY A 69 -0.03 -15.58 12.22
C GLY A 69 0.09 -14.43 13.22
N MET A 70 1.10 -14.45 14.09
CA MET A 70 1.36 -13.41 15.10
C MET A 70 1.64 -12.03 14.48
N TYR A 71 2.11 -11.97 13.24
CA TYR A 71 2.44 -10.71 12.56
C TYR A 71 1.33 -10.18 11.65
N LEU A 72 0.18 -10.86 11.61
CA LEU A 72 -0.98 -10.43 10.82
C LEU A 72 -1.46 -9.01 11.17
N PRO A 73 -1.52 -8.58 12.45
CA PRO A 73 -1.89 -7.20 12.79
C PRO A 73 -0.90 -6.16 12.24
N ALA A 74 0.40 -6.45 12.26
CA ALA A 74 1.43 -5.57 11.70
C ALA A 74 1.26 -5.42 10.19
N ASN A 75 0.99 -6.54 9.51
CA ASN A 75 0.73 -6.56 8.09
C ASN A 75 -0.52 -5.74 7.73
N ASN A 76 -1.63 -5.95 8.45
CA ASN A 76 -2.86 -5.18 8.24
C ASN A 76 -2.66 -3.68 8.50
N ALA A 77 -1.87 -3.31 9.51
CA ALA A 77 -1.51 -1.91 9.76
C ALA A 77 -0.69 -1.33 8.59
N GLY A 78 0.21 -2.12 8.01
CA GLY A 78 0.96 -1.75 6.80
C GLY A 78 0.06 -1.57 5.59
N VAL A 79 -0.90 -2.48 5.37
CA VAL A 79 -1.91 -2.35 4.31
C VAL A 79 -2.72 -1.06 4.50
N PHE A 80 -3.24 -0.84 5.70
CA PHE A 80 -4.01 0.36 6.00
C PHE A 80 -3.21 1.64 5.76
N ALA A 81 -1.98 1.71 6.29
CA ALA A 81 -1.08 2.84 6.07
C ALA A 81 -0.84 3.08 4.58
N GLY A 82 -0.55 2.02 3.81
CA GLY A 82 -0.35 2.10 2.38
C GLY A 82 -1.57 2.67 1.65
N ILE A 83 -2.77 2.19 1.97
CA ILE A 83 -4.00 2.65 1.31
C ILE A 83 -4.21 4.15 1.50
N VAL A 84 -3.95 4.66 2.71
CA VAL A 84 -4.24 6.05 3.04
C VAL A 84 -3.12 7.03 2.69
N SER A 85 -1.90 6.54 2.42
CA SER A 85 -0.71 7.40 2.22
C SER A 85 0.11 7.15 0.97
N MET A 86 -0.16 6.09 0.18
CA MET A 86 0.70 5.74 -0.96
C MET A 86 0.72 6.82 -2.05
N HIS A 87 -0.33 7.64 -2.17
CA HIS A 87 -0.34 8.77 -3.11
C HIS A 87 0.80 9.76 -2.82
N ASN A 88 1.27 9.88 -1.56
CA ASN A 88 2.41 10.73 -1.23
C ASN A 88 3.71 10.26 -1.88
N VAL A 89 3.88 8.95 -2.09
CA VAL A 89 5.05 8.41 -2.80
C VAL A 89 5.11 8.96 -4.23
N LEU A 90 3.93 9.17 -4.84
CA LEU A 90 3.83 9.74 -6.17
C LEU A 90 4.22 11.22 -6.23
N TRP A 91 4.03 11.94 -5.12
CA TRP A 91 4.48 13.32 -4.97
C TRP A 91 5.97 13.43 -4.66
N TRP A 92 6.53 12.52 -3.86
CA TRP A 92 7.93 12.59 -3.45
C TRP A 92 8.93 12.20 -4.54
N ALA A 93 8.54 11.33 -5.48
CA ALA A 93 9.42 10.89 -6.55
C ALA A 93 8.76 10.94 -7.95
N PRO A 94 8.39 12.14 -8.46
CA PRO A 94 7.53 12.25 -9.64
C PRO A 94 8.05 11.50 -10.88
N LYS A 95 9.36 11.57 -11.14
CA LYS A 95 9.99 10.87 -12.28
C LYS A 95 9.87 9.35 -12.17
N LEU A 96 10.08 8.81 -10.96
CA LEU A 96 9.97 7.37 -10.72
C LEU A 96 8.50 6.92 -10.83
N SER A 97 7.59 7.74 -10.34
CA SER A 97 6.15 7.47 -10.38
C SER A 97 5.61 7.38 -11.79
N VAL A 98 5.96 8.33 -12.66
CA VAL A 98 5.61 8.28 -14.08
C VAL A 98 6.23 7.05 -14.75
N SER A 99 7.47 6.71 -14.41
CA SER A 99 8.15 5.53 -14.96
C SER A 99 7.52 4.19 -14.54
N LEU A 100 7.01 4.08 -13.31
CA LEU A 100 6.46 2.83 -12.78
C LEU A 100 4.96 2.69 -13.07
N PHE A 101 4.19 3.75 -12.83
CA PHE A 101 2.73 3.72 -12.91
C PHE A 101 2.19 4.28 -14.22
N GLY A 102 3.03 4.90 -15.05
CA GLY A 102 2.60 5.62 -16.24
C GLY A 102 2.21 7.07 -15.95
N ALA A 103 2.26 7.91 -16.99
CA ALA A 103 1.95 9.33 -16.88
C ALA A 103 0.48 9.57 -16.51
N GLU A 104 -0.44 8.85 -17.13
CA GLU A 104 -1.89 9.03 -16.93
C GLU A 104 -2.32 8.78 -15.47
N TYR A 105 -1.85 7.69 -14.86
CA TYR A 105 -2.12 7.40 -13.45
C TYR A 105 -1.49 8.45 -12.53
N ALA A 106 -0.25 8.86 -12.79
CA ALA A 106 0.43 9.87 -11.98
C ALA A 106 -0.30 11.22 -12.03
N GLU A 107 -0.72 11.66 -13.22
CA GLU A 107 -1.50 12.88 -13.42
C GLU A 107 -2.85 12.82 -12.72
N HIS A 108 -3.57 11.68 -12.82
CA HIS A 108 -4.82 11.48 -12.09
C HIS A 108 -4.62 11.63 -10.57
N ILE A 109 -3.58 11.01 -10.02
CA ILE A 109 -3.28 11.11 -8.58
C ILE A 109 -2.92 12.54 -8.20
N TRP A 110 -2.11 13.24 -8.99
CA TRP A 110 -1.75 14.63 -8.69
C TRP A 110 -2.94 15.60 -8.83
N ALA A 111 -3.89 15.29 -9.72
CA ALA A 111 -5.12 16.08 -9.88
C ALA A 111 -6.14 15.84 -8.77
N THR A 112 -6.13 14.67 -8.13
CA THR A 112 -7.17 14.24 -7.17
C THR A 112 -6.70 14.12 -5.72
N THR A 113 -5.40 14.30 -5.45
CA THR A 113 -4.82 14.15 -4.11
C THR A 113 -3.96 15.35 -3.72
N VAL A 114 -3.72 15.51 -2.41
CA VAL A 114 -2.87 16.58 -1.85
C VAL A 114 -1.55 15.95 -1.38
N PRO A 115 -0.37 16.54 -1.65
CA PRO A 115 0.89 16.04 -1.14
C PRO A 115 0.94 16.10 0.40
N ASN A 116 1.68 15.16 1.01
CA ASN A 116 1.86 15.05 2.46
C ASN A 116 0.54 14.97 3.25
N SER A 117 -0.47 14.30 2.67
CA SER A 117 -1.79 14.15 3.29
C SER A 117 -2.14 12.68 3.53
N ILE A 118 -3.11 12.46 4.39
CA ILE A 118 -3.78 11.16 4.56
C ILE A 118 -5.15 11.28 3.92
N ILE A 119 -5.49 10.35 3.02
CA ILE A 119 -6.81 10.31 2.38
C ILE A 119 -7.54 9.07 2.87
N PHE A 120 -8.68 9.27 3.54
CA PHE A 120 -9.50 8.18 4.07
C PHE A 120 -10.98 8.50 3.94
N ARG A 121 -11.73 7.61 3.25
CA ARG A 121 -13.18 7.74 3.02
C ARG A 121 -13.57 9.08 2.39
N GLY A 122 -12.77 9.54 1.42
CA GLY A 122 -12.91 10.82 0.73
C GLY A 122 -12.54 12.06 1.56
N LEU A 123 -12.15 11.89 2.83
CA LEU A 123 -11.66 12.97 3.67
C LEU A 123 -10.15 13.12 3.51
N VAL A 124 -9.68 14.37 3.43
CA VAL A 124 -8.27 14.73 3.34
C VAL A 124 -7.83 15.30 4.68
N PHE A 125 -6.83 14.67 5.29
CA PHE A 125 -6.19 15.13 6.52
C PHE A 125 -4.78 15.61 6.19
N VAL A 126 -4.49 16.87 6.50
CA VAL A 126 -3.18 17.49 6.28
C VAL A 126 -2.53 17.69 7.64
N GLY A 127 -1.26 17.27 7.77
CA GLY A 127 -0.44 17.43 8.97
C GLY A 127 0.38 18.70 8.97
#